data_AF-A0A7X6HC87-F1
#
_entry.id   AF-A0A7X6HC87-F1
#
_cell.length_a   1.000
_cell.length_b   1.000
_cell.length_c   1.000
_cell.angle_alpha   90.00
_cell.angle_beta   90.00
_cell.angle_gamma   90.00
#
_symmetry.space_group_name_H-M   'P 1'
#
loop_
_entity.id
_entity.type
_entity.pdbx_description
1 polymer ?
#
loop_
_entity_poly.entity_id
_entity_poly.type
_entity_poly.pdbx_seq_one_letter_code
_entity_poly.pdbx_strand_id
1 'polypeptide(L)'
;MIWIVKPRLDRRRRHRAEVFDAGYTRTAAEHRSLAAAAAARGDWNTAVTEQFRALVRAAEERTVLEEQPGRTADEVAARLAAVFPGHAGGLRRAAGIFDTVRYGNLPADEDGYLAVRGLDAALASSPPGADPRAVAEPAVPQ
;
A
#
# COMPACT_ATOMS: atom_id res chain seq x y z
N MET A 1 3.73 -42.14 -12.52
CA MET A 1 4.98 -41.36 -12.42
C MET A 1 4.66 -40.07 -11.67
N ILE A 2 5.01 -40.01 -10.38
CA ILE A 2 4.70 -38.87 -9.51
C ILE A 2 5.83 -37.85 -9.67
N TRP A 3 5.53 -36.66 -10.21
CA TRP A 3 6.42 -35.51 -10.16
C TRP A 3 5.97 -34.58 -9.03
N ILE A 4 6.72 -34.61 -7.94
CA ILE A 4 6.66 -33.62 -6.85
C ILE A 4 7.43 -32.39 -7.34
N VAL A 5 6.76 -31.27 -7.58
CA VAL A 5 7.43 -29.97 -7.71
C VAL A 5 7.33 -29.26 -6.36
N LYS A 6 8.46 -29.27 -5.64
CA LYS A 6 8.69 -28.55 -4.38
C LYS A 6 8.77 -27.02 -4.61
N PRO A 7 8.57 -26.21 -3.56
CA PRO A 7 7.94 -24.90 -3.66
C PRO A 7 8.88 -23.79 -4.13
N ARG A 8 8.34 -22.83 -4.89
CA ARG A 8 9.00 -21.57 -5.29
C ARG A 8 9.06 -20.57 -4.13
N LEU A 9 9.71 -20.94 -3.04
CA LEU A 9 9.87 -20.08 -1.86
C LEU A 9 11.29 -19.48 -1.80
N ASP A 10 11.79 -18.88 -2.89
CA ASP A 10 13.10 -18.20 -2.84
C ASP A 10 13.23 -16.94 -3.71
N ARG A 11 12.18 -16.53 -4.43
CA ARG A 11 12.20 -15.25 -5.16
C ARG A 11 11.72 -14.06 -4.32
N ARG A 12 10.98 -14.30 -3.23
CA ARG A 12 10.38 -13.25 -2.39
C ARG A 12 11.39 -12.44 -1.58
N ARG A 13 12.63 -12.89 -1.43
CA ARG A 13 13.61 -12.24 -0.54
C ARG A 13 14.50 -11.18 -1.19
N ARG A 14 14.50 -11.02 -2.52
CA ARG A 14 15.61 -10.29 -3.17
C ARG A 14 15.41 -8.80 -3.47
N HIS A 15 14.20 -8.25 -3.58
CA HIS A 15 14.03 -6.78 -3.73
C HIS A 15 12.62 -6.36 -3.28
N ARG A 16 12.47 -5.82 -2.05
CA ARG A 16 11.22 -5.21 -1.57
C ARG A 16 11.26 -3.72 -1.89
N ALA A 17 10.21 -3.17 -2.50
CA ALA A 17 10.24 -1.79 -2.99
C ALA A 17 10.06 -0.77 -1.87
N GLU A 18 10.99 0.19 -1.83
CA GLU A 18 10.85 1.39 -1.03
C GLU A 18 9.70 2.24 -1.57
N VAL A 19 8.90 2.80 -0.65
CA VAL A 19 7.72 3.58 -1.03
C VAL A 19 8.09 4.98 -1.53
N PHE A 20 9.05 5.65 -0.88
CA PHE A 20 9.44 7.03 -1.18
C PHE A 20 10.92 7.12 -1.53
N ASP A 21 11.26 7.94 -2.53
CA ASP A 21 12.66 8.28 -2.84
C ASP A 21 13.13 9.41 -1.90
N ALA A 22 14.44 9.50 -1.64
CA ALA A 22 14.99 10.52 -0.76
C ALA A 22 14.90 11.92 -1.40
N GLY A 23 14.17 12.83 -0.74
CA GLY A 23 14.07 14.24 -1.13
C GLY A 23 12.68 14.64 -1.64
N TYR A 24 12.07 15.59 -0.92
CA TYR A 24 10.74 16.18 -1.13
C TYR A 24 9.54 15.29 -0.77
N THR A 25 8.93 15.64 0.37
CA THR A 25 7.71 15.02 0.89
C THR A 25 6.49 15.64 0.23
N ARG A 26 5.81 14.88 -0.64
CA ARG A 26 4.52 15.27 -1.24
C ARG A 26 3.36 14.83 -0.35
N THR A 27 2.26 15.57 -0.41
CA THR A 27 0.99 15.20 0.23
C THR A 27 0.30 14.06 -0.50
N ALA A 28 -0.64 13.40 0.17
CA ALA A 28 -1.45 12.34 -0.46
C ALA A 28 -2.23 12.86 -1.67
N ALA A 29 -2.74 14.09 -1.60
CA ALA A 29 -3.49 14.71 -2.70
C ALA A 29 -2.62 14.96 -3.94
N GLU A 30 -1.38 15.41 -3.75
CA GLU A 30 -0.43 15.61 -4.85
C GLU A 30 -0.08 14.29 -5.55
N HIS A 31 0.17 13.23 -4.77
CA HIS A 31 0.39 11.89 -5.31
C HIS A 31 -0.81 11.37 -6.10
N ARG A 32 -2.06 11.58 -5.63
CA ARG A 32 -3.27 11.22 -6.40
C ARG A 32 -3.37 11.98 -7.72
N SER A 33 -3.02 13.26 -7.71
CA SER A 33 -3.01 14.09 -8.93
C SER A 33 -1.98 13.58 -9.95
N LEU A 34 -0.77 13.28 -9.51
CA LEU A 34 0.27 12.69 -10.35
C LEU A 34 -0.14 11.32 -10.91
N ALA A 35 -0.77 10.49 -10.09
CA ALA A 35 -1.29 9.20 -10.50
C ALA A 35 -2.37 9.32 -11.58
N ALA A 36 -3.33 10.22 -11.40
CA ALA A 36 -4.40 10.49 -12.37
C ALA A 36 -3.84 11.04 -13.70
N ALA A 37 -2.88 11.97 -13.63
CA ALA A 37 -2.19 12.50 -14.81
C ALA A 37 -1.39 11.41 -15.55
N ALA A 38 -0.88 10.39 -14.84
CA ALA A 38 -0.20 9.25 -15.42
C ALA A 38 -1.15 8.26 -16.09
N ALA A 39 -2.26 7.95 -15.45
CA ALA A 39 -3.32 7.15 -16.04
C ALA A 39 -3.87 7.78 -17.32
N ALA A 40 -4.08 9.10 -17.34
CA ALA A 40 -4.59 9.83 -18.50
C ALA A 40 -3.68 9.75 -19.75
N ARG A 41 -2.38 9.50 -19.56
CA ARG A 41 -1.40 9.32 -20.65
C ARG A 41 -1.06 7.84 -20.93
N GLY A 42 -1.76 6.90 -20.28
CA GLY A 42 -1.50 5.46 -20.40
C GLY A 42 -0.22 4.98 -19.70
N ASP A 43 0.36 5.79 -18.83
CA ASP A 43 1.57 5.48 -18.06
C ASP A 43 1.18 4.79 -16.75
N TRP A 44 0.76 3.53 -16.86
CA TRP A 44 0.21 2.75 -15.76
C TRP A 44 1.23 2.45 -14.65
N ASN A 45 2.50 2.31 -15.00
CA ASN A 45 3.58 2.10 -14.03
C ASN A 45 3.69 3.30 -13.08
N THR A 46 3.74 4.52 -13.63
CA THR A 46 3.76 5.73 -12.81
C THR A 46 2.43 5.91 -12.09
N ALA A 47 1.30 5.61 -12.72
CA ALA A 47 -0.02 5.71 -12.10
C ALA A 47 -0.15 4.84 -10.84
N VAL A 48 0.22 3.56 -10.92
CA VAL A 48 0.25 2.64 -9.78
C VAL A 48 1.22 3.13 -8.70
N THR A 49 2.43 3.52 -9.11
CA THR A 49 3.47 3.99 -8.19
C THR A 49 3.00 5.16 -7.35
N GLU A 50 2.49 6.20 -8.00
CA GLU A 50 2.04 7.42 -7.34
C GLU A 50 0.74 7.17 -6.56
N GLN A 51 -0.15 6.30 -7.03
CA GLN A 51 -1.37 5.95 -6.29
C GLN A 51 -1.06 5.16 -5.00
N PHE A 52 -0.06 4.27 -5.03
CA PHE A 52 0.38 3.56 -3.83
C PHE A 52 1.05 4.52 -2.83
N ARG A 53 1.89 5.44 -3.31
CA ARG A 53 2.47 6.52 -2.48
C ARG A 53 1.39 7.39 -1.84
N ALA A 54 0.34 7.74 -2.57
CA ALA A 54 -0.81 8.46 -2.04
C ALA A 54 -1.49 7.70 -0.89
N LEU A 55 -1.70 6.39 -1.05
CA LEU A 55 -2.30 5.54 -0.02
C LEU A 55 -1.46 5.53 1.26
N VAL A 56 -0.15 5.34 1.13
CA VAL A 56 0.77 5.35 2.29
C VAL A 56 0.77 6.71 2.96
N ARG A 57 0.91 7.78 2.18
CA ARG A 57 0.93 9.15 2.69
C ARG A 57 -0.38 9.52 3.38
N ALA A 58 -1.52 9.10 2.85
CA ALA A 58 -2.83 9.33 3.47
C ALA A 58 -2.96 8.61 4.82
N ALA A 59 -2.37 7.42 4.96
CA ALA A 59 -2.32 6.73 6.24
C ALA A 59 -1.38 7.42 7.25
N GLU A 60 -0.27 7.97 6.79
CA GLU A 60 0.65 8.77 7.63
C GLU A 60 0.01 10.09 8.08
N GLU A 61 -0.63 10.82 7.17
CA GLU A 61 -1.35 12.08 7.45
C GLU A 61 -2.50 11.86 8.44
N ARG A 62 -3.11 10.67 8.45
CA ARG A 62 -4.15 10.26 9.43
C ARG A 62 -3.59 9.61 10.68
N THR A 63 -2.27 9.67 10.90
CA THR A 63 -1.54 9.05 12.03
C THR A 63 -1.80 7.55 12.21
N VAL A 64 -2.22 6.85 11.14
CA VAL A 64 -2.41 5.40 11.12
C VAL A 64 -1.06 4.69 10.95
N LEU A 65 -0.12 5.35 10.26
CA LEU A 65 1.26 4.92 10.13
C LEU A 65 2.19 6.03 10.62
N GLU A 66 3.26 5.65 11.31
CA GLU A 66 4.35 6.57 11.62
C GLU A 66 5.21 6.79 10.37
N GLU A 67 5.61 8.02 10.06
CA GLU A 67 6.51 8.32 8.94
C GLU A 67 7.88 7.67 9.20
N GLN A 68 8.34 6.81 8.28
CA GLN A 68 9.65 6.17 8.39
C GLN A 68 10.34 6.06 7.01
N PRO A 69 11.54 6.62 6.84
CA PRO A 69 12.30 6.47 5.60
C PRO A 69 12.69 5.01 5.36
N GLY A 70 12.73 4.60 4.08
CA GLY A 70 13.10 3.23 3.68
C GLY A 70 12.03 2.16 3.93
N ARG A 71 10.81 2.53 4.33
CA ARG A 71 9.74 1.56 4.53
C ARG A 71 9.36 0.88 3.21
N THR A 72 9.23 -0.44 3.27
CA THR A 72 8.87 -1.27 2.10
C THR A 72 7.36 -1.41 1.93
N ALA A 73 6.90 -1.63 0.69
CA ALA A 73 5.48 -1.79 0.37
C ALA A 73 4.79 -2.93 1.14
N ASP A 74 5.47 -4.05 1.31
CA ASP A 74 4.98 -5.17 2.13
C ASP A 74 4.80 -4.79 3.61
N GLU A 75 5.71 -3.99 4.19
CA GLU A 75 5.60 -3.55 5.59
C GLU A 75 4.45 -2.59 5.78
N VAL A 76 4.21 -1.71 4.80
CA VAL A 76 3.01 -0.86 4.77
C VAL A 76 1.76 -1.74 4.73
N ALA A 77 1.70 -2.70 3.80
CA ALA A 77 0.54 -3.58 3.67
C ALA A 77 0.27 -4.39 4.94
N ALA A 78 1.31 -4.92 5.59
CA ALA A 78 1.17 -5.67 6.84
C ALA A 78 0.63 -4.80 7.98
N ARG A 79 1.16 -3.58 8.15
CA ARG A 79 0.70 -2.65 9.19
C ARG A 79 -0.73 -2.18 8.96
N LEU A 80 -1.05 -1.77 7.72
CA LEU A 80 -2.41 -1.35 7.38
C LEU A 80 -3.40 -2.50 7.51
N ALA A 81 -2.99 -3.74 7.23
CA ALA A 81 -3.86 -4.90 7.37
C ALA A 81 -4.19 -5.19 8.84
N ALA A 82 -3.29 -4.86 9.77
CA ALA A 82 -3.57 -4.95 11.20
C ALA A 82 -4.62 -3.93 11.66
N VAL A 83 -4.61 -2.72 11.07
CA VAL A 83 -5.59 -1.65 11.37
C VAL A 83 -6.91 -1.85 10.61
N PHE A 84 -6.84 -2.41 9.41
CA PHE A 84 -7.99 -2.64 8.53
C PHE A 84 -8.06 -4.11 8.08
N PRO A 85 -8.45 -5.05 8.97
CA PRO A 85 -8.47 -6.47 8.66
C PRO A 85 -9.35 -6.83 7.45
N GLY A 86 -10.47 -6.11 7.27
CA GLY A 86 -11.37 -6.29 6.11
C GLY A 86 -10.72 -5.99 4.76
N HIS A 87 -9.62 -5.21 4.75
CA HIS A 87 -8.91 -4.81 3.53
C HIS A 87 -7.56 -5.53 3.35
N ALA A 88 -7.23 -6.51 4.22
CA ALA A 88 -5.94 -7.20 4.22
C ALA A 88 -5.61 -7.93 2.90
N GLY A 89 -6.62 -8.44 2.19
CA GLY A 89 -6.45 -9.02 0.86
C GLY A 89 -6.08 -7.97 -0.19
N GLY A 90 -6.79 -6.85 -0.20
CA GLY A 90 -6.54 -5.71 -1.09
C GLY A 90 -5.16 -5.09 -0.86
N LEU A 91 -4.76 -4.90 0.39
CA LEU A 91 -3.45 -4.37 0.78
C LEU A 91 -2.29 -5.24 0.30
N ARG A 92 -2.38 -6.57 0.48
CA ARG A 92 -1.36 -7.50 -0.05
C ARG A 92 -1.30 -7.47 -1.57
N ARG A 93 -2.44 -7.37 -2.26
CA ARG A 93 -2.49 -7.26 -3.71
C ARG A 93 -1.84 -5.95 -4.18
N ALA A 94 -2.16 -4.83 -3.54
CA ALA A 94 -1.59 -3.52 -3.87
C ALA A 94 -0.07 -3.48 -3.71
N ALA A 95 0.48 -4.01 -2.61
CA ALA A 95 1.92 -4.13 -2.42
C ALA A 95 2.58 -5.00 -3.51
N GLY A 96 1.97 -6.14 -3.87
CA GLY A 96 2.48 -7.00 -4.94
C GLY A 96 2.48 -6.33 -6.32
N ILE A 97 1.47 -5.53 -6.64
CA ILE A 97 1.43 -4.74 -7.88
C ILE A 97 2.54 -3.68 -7.86
N PHE A 98 2.69 -2.97 -6.76
CA PHE A 98 3.75 -1.96 -6.59
C PHE A 98 5.16 -2.56 -6.74
N ASP A 99 5.45 -3.67 -6.06
CA ASP A 99 6.74 -4.37 -6.20
C ASP A 99 7.00 -4.83 -7.64
N THR A 100 5.95 -5.31 -8.33
CA THR A 100 6.04 -5.73 -9.73
C THR A 100 6.35 -4.55 -10.65
N VAL A 101 5.79 -3.37 -10.39
CA VAL A 101 6.11 -2.16 -11.16
C VAL A 101 7.53 -1.66 -10.87
N ARG A 102 7.98 -1.72 -9.60
CA ARG A 102 9.28 -1.18 -9.18
C ARG A 102 10.46 -2.05 -9.62
N TYR A 103 10.29 -3.37 -9.54
CA TYR A 103 11.38 -4.35 -9.73
C TYR A 103 11.01 -5.52 -10.64
N GLY A 104 9.74 -5.66 -10.99
CA GLY A 104 9.29 -6.68 -11.92
C GLY A 104 9.52 -6.28 -13.37
N ASN A 105 9.42 -7.27 -14.23
CA ASN A 105 9.54 -7.11 -15.68
C ASN A 105 8.16 -7.08 -16.36
N LEU A 106 7.08 -6.99 -15.57
CA LEU A 106 5.70 -6.97 -16.04
C LEU A 106 5.16 -5.54 -15.85
N PRO A 107 4.71 -4.87 -16.92
CA PRO A 107 4.10 -3.55 -16.80
C PRO A 107 2.79 -3.66 -16.03
N ALA A 108 2.48 -2.64 -15.24
CA ALA A 108 1.12 -2.44 -14.75
C ALA A 108 0.18 -2.16 -15.92
N ASP A 109 -1.09 -2.44 -15.66
CA ASP A 109 -2.22 -2.13 -16.53
C ASP A 109 -3.24 -1.27 -15.79
N GLU A 110 -4.29 -0.89 -16.51
CA GLU A 110 -5.40 -0.10 -15.98
C GLU A 110 -6.08 -0.79 -14.79
N ASP A 111 -6.31 -2.10 -14.87
CA ASP A 111 -6.89 -2.90 -13.77
C ASP A 111 -6.04 -2.85 -12.50
N GLY A 112 -4.72 -2.89 -12.65
CA GLY A 112 -3.76 -2.70 -11.56
C GLY A 112 -3.92 -1.34 -10.91
N TYR A 113 -3.94 -0.27 -11.70
CA TYR A 113 -4.15 1.09 -11.22
C TYR A 113 -5.51 1.27 -10.51
N LEU A 114 -6.60 0.85 -11.15
CA LEU A 114 -7.96 0.99 -10.63
C LEU A 114 -8.13 0.25 -9.30
N ALA A 115 -7.50 -0.90 -9.14
CA ALA A 115 -7.56 -1.64 -7.88
C ALA A 115 -6.82 -0.92 -6.73
N VAL A 116 -5.64 -0.35 -6.99
CA VAL A 116 -4.92 0.42 -5.96
C VAL A 116 -5.69 1.71 -5.61
N ARG A 117 -6.27 2.37 -6.62
CA ARG A 117 -7.12 3.56 -6.43
C ARG A 117 -8.39 3.24 -5.63
N GLY A 118 -9.06 2.13 -5.95
CA GLY A 118 -10.24 1.68 -5.22
C GLY A 118 -9.93 1.36 -3.76
N LEU A 119 -8.78 0.75 -3.49
CA LEU A 119 -8.31 0.49 -2.12
C LEU A 119 -8.03 1.78 -1.36
N ASP A 120 -7.32 2.74 -1.96
CA ASP A 120 -7.07 4.06 -1.36
C ASP A 120 -8.37 4.76 -0.95
N ALA A 121 -9.37 4.78 -1.85
CA ALA A 121 -10.69 5.33 -1.54
C ALA A 121 -11.40 4.58 -0.41
N ALA A 122 -11.38 3.23 -0.44
CA ALA A 122 -12.01 2.42 0.58
C ALA A 122 -11.39 2.64 1.98
N LEU A 123 -10.06 2.77 2.05
CA LEU A 123 -9.36 3.08 3.30
C LEU A 123 -9.64 4.51 3.77
N ALA A 124 -9.75 5.48 2.86
CA ALA A 124 -10.09 6.86 3.20
C ALA A 124 -11.49 6.97 3.83
N SER A 125 -12.47 6.19 3.34
CA SER A 125 -13.83 6.16 3.88
C SER A 125 -14.02 5.23 5.07
N SER A 126 -13.06 4.34 5.37
CA SER A 126 -13.13 3.45 6.52
C SER A 126 -12.60 4.16 7.77
N PRO A 127 -13.33 4.18 8.89
CA PRO A 127 -12.74 4.53 10.18
C PRO A 127 -11.61 3.52 10.49
N PRO A 128 -10.46 3.95 11.03
CA PRO A 128 -9.45 3.02 11.54
C PRO A 128 -10.13 2.03 12.46
N GLY A 129 -9.86 0.73 12.30
CA GLY A 129 -10.38 -0.28 13.21
C GLY A 129 -10.07 0.16 14.64
N ALA A 130 -11.11 0.30 15.47
CA ALA A 130 -10.99 0.72 16.86
C ALA A 130 -9.84 -0.07 17.49
N ASP A 131 -8.90 0.67 18.06
CA ASP A 131 -7.73 0.12 18.73
C ASP A 131 -8.17 -1.01 19.69
N PRO A 132 -7.61 -2.24 19.61
CA PRO A 132 -7.89 -3.30 20.57
C PRO A 132 -7.46 -2.94 22.01
N ARG A 133 -6.69 -1.85 22.21
CA ARG A 133 -6.42 -1.22 23.51
C ARG A 133 -7.40 -0.10 23.88
N ALA A 134 -8.09 0.54 22.94
CA ALA A 134 -9.04 1.62 23.25
C ALA A 134 -10.36 1.12 23.82
N VAL A 135 -10.65 -0.18 23.76
CA VAL A 135 -11.77 -0.81 24.49
C VAL A 135 -11.39 -1.23 25.92
N ALA A 136 -10.14 -1.02 26.35
CA ALA A 136 -9.66 -1.38 27.68
C ALA A 136 -9.28 -0.14 28.51
N GLU A 137 -10.09 0.92 28.49
CA GLU A 137 -10.33 1.74 29.69
C GLU A 137 -11.55 2.65 29.47
N PRO A 138 -12.77 2.25 29.89
CA PRO A 138 -13.77 3.22 30.31
C PRO A 138 -13.32 3.82 31.65
N ALA A 139 -13.24 5.15 31.67
CA ALA A 139 -12.93 5.99 32.81
C ALA A 139 -13.54 5.51 34.14
N VAL A 140 -12.77 5.63 35.21
CA VAL A 140 -13.34 5.95 36.52
C VAL A 140 -12.79 7.31 36.95
N PRO A 141 -13.64 8.35 37.08
CA PRO A 141 -13.30 9.60 37.72
C PRO A 141 -13.43 9.51 39.25
N GLN A 142 -12.72 10.43 39.93
CA GLN A 142 -12.61 10.72 41.37
C GLN A 142 -11.41 10.05 42.06
#